data_AF-A0A6I6SDW9-F1
#
_entry.id   AF-A0A6I6SDW9-F1
#
_cell.length_a   1.000
_cell.length_b   1.000
_cell.length_c   1.000
_cell.angle_alpha   90.00
_cell.angle_beta   90.00
_cell.angle_gamma   90.00
#
_symmetry.space_group_name_H-M   'P 1'
#
loop_
_entity.id
_entity.type
_entity.pdbx_description
1 polymer ?
#
loop_
_entity_poly.entity_id
_entity_poly.type
_entity_poly.pdbx_seq_one_letter_code
_entity_poly.pdbx_strand_id
1 'polypeptide(L)'
;MHKHVEWDDPGADSVMHHYERSPQGYSEPGPGDILSARYQGVVVRIKVEAYVDGTSIGSVAALIEPHSGKRRQLFGKLAVGDTVRLPDASRAFEPRPSDISKEDEEPQ
;
A
#
# COMPACT_ATOMS: atom_id res chain seq x y z
N MET A 1 -10.15 14.32 11.15
CA MET A 1 -8.98 14.93 10.46
C MET A 1 -8.18 13.80 9.84
N HIS A 2 -7.71 13.96 8.60
CA HIS A 2 -6.89 12.93 7.95
C HIS A 2 -5.41 13.14 8.32
N LYS A 3 -4.66 12.07 8.52
CA LYS A 3 -3.23 12.13 8.72
C LYS A 3 -2.53 12.32 7.38
N HIS A 4 -1.61 13.27 7.32
CA HIS A 4 -0.70 13.40 6.17
C HIS A 4 0.33 12.27 6.20
N VAL A 5 0.50 11.58 5.08
CA VAL A 5 1.44 10.46 4.94
C VAL A 5 2.21 10.69 3.64
N GLU A 6 3.53 10.65 3.75
CA GLU A 6 4.43 10.54 2.60
C GLU A 6 4.52 9.06 2.25
N TRP A 7 3.86 8.66 1.15
CA TRP A 7 3.90 7.28 0.68
C TRP A 7 5.20 7.03 -0.08
N ASP A 8 5.76 5.82 0.05
CA ASP A 8 6.91 5.42 -0.75
C ASP A 8 6.47 5.22 -2.21
N ASP A 9 7.41 5.38 -3.14
CA ASP A 9 7.18 5.03 -4.54
C ASP A 9 6.96 3.51 -4.69
N PRO A 10 5.86 3.08 -5.34
CA PRO A 10 5.56 1.65 -5.46
C PRO A 10 6.46 0.91 -6.46
N GLY A 11 7.20 1.60 -7.32
CA GLY A 11 8.11 1.02 -8.30
C GLY A 11 7.46 -0.07 -9.15
N ALA A 12 8.10 -1.24 -9.17
CA ALA A 12 7.60 -2.41 -9.91
C ALA A 12 6.27 -2.97 -9.37
N ASP A 13 5.91 -2.64 -8.13
CA ASP A 13 4.65 -3.07 -7.50
C ASP A 13 3.49 -2.12 -7.81
N SER A 14 3.70 -1.07 -8.62
CA SER A 14 2.67 -0.08 -8.95
C SER A 14 1.43 -0.72 -9.58
N VAL A 15 0.28 -0.50 -8.94
CA VAL A 15 -1.02 -0.93 -9.49
C VAL A 15 -1.32 -0.19 -10.79
N MET A 16 -1.03 1.09 -10.85
CA MET A 16 -1.31 1.91 -12.04
C MET A 16 -0.48 1.44 -13.23
N HIS A 17 0.82 1.19 -13.04
CA HIS A 17 1.71 0.73 -14.10
C HIS A 17 1.32 -0.65 -14.67
N HIS A 18 0.74 -1.51 -13.83
CA HIS A 18 0.20 -2.80 -14.26
C HIS A 18 -0.98 -2.61 -15.22
N TYR A 19 -1.96 -1.80 -14.83
CA TYR A 19 -3.19 -1.62 -15.61
C TYR A 19 -3.01 -0.70 -16.83
N GLU A 20 -1.96 0.12 -16.90
CA GLU A 20 -1.57 0.83 -18.13
C GLU A 20 -1.30 -0.13 -19.31
N ARG A 21 -0.72 -1.30 -19.03
CA ARG A 21 -0.38 -2.31 -20.05
C ARG A 21 -1.50 -3.31 -20.29
N SER A 22 -2.45 -3.42 -19.37
CA SER A 22 -3.51 -4.42 -19.39
C SER A 22 -4.73 -3.85 -18.68
N PRO A 23 -5.53 -3.01 -19.36
CA PRO A 23 -6.62 -2.27 -18.72
C PRO A 23 -7.80 -3.17 -18.33
N GLN A 24 -7.85 -4.42 -18.82
CA GLN A 24 -8.90 -5.36 -18.45
C GLN A 24 -8.84 -5.68 -16.96
N GLY A 25 -9.97 -5.51 -16.27
CA GLY A 25 -10.09 -5.82 -14.85
C GLY A 25 -9.68 -4.69 -13.91
N TYR A 26 -9.35 -3.50 -14.43
CA TYR A 26 -9.27 -2.31 -13.57
C TYR A 26 -10.67 -1.86 -13.16
N SER A 27 -10.85 -1.59 -11.87
CA SER A 27 -12.01 -0.89 -11.34
C SER A 27 -11.55 0.19 -10.38
N GLU A 28 -12.27 1.31 -10.36
CA GLU A 28 -12.06 2.33 -9.35
C GLU A 28 -12.34 1.78 -7.94
N PRO A 29 -11.59 2.21 -6.91
CA PRO A 29 -11.83 1.76 -5.55
C PRO A 29 -13.20 2.20 -5.02
N GLY A 30 -13.89 1.28 -4.36
CA GLY A 30 -15.16 1.52 -3.67
C GLY A 30 -15.06 1.41 -2.15
N PRO A 31 -16.04 1.94 -1.39
CA PRO A 31 -16.10 1.73 0.05
C PRO A 31 -16.11 0.24 0.43
N GLY A 32 -15.22 -0.14 1.35
CA GLY A 32 -15.03 -1.52 1.80
C GLY A 32 -13.85 -2.23 1.15
N ASP A 33 -13.33 -1.74 0.02
CA ASP A 33 -12.13 -2.31 -0.62
C ASP A 33 -10.91 -2.19 0.30
N ILE A 34 -10.00 -3.15 0.18
CA ILE A 34 -8.71 -3.12 0.84
C ILE A 34 -7.63 -2.84 -0.20
N LEU A 35 -7.03 -1.65 -0.10
CA LEU A 35 -5.89 -1.26 -0.93
C LEU A 35 -4.60 -1.37 -0.14
N SER A 36 -3.49 -1.51 -0.86
CA SER A 36 -2.15 -1.58 -0.28
C SER A 36 -1.26 -0.47 -0.81
N ALA A 37 -0.37 0.01 0.03
CA ALA A 37 0.66 1.01 -0.26
C ALA A 37 1.93 0.70 0.55
N ARG A 38 2.97 1.53 0.40
CA ARG A 38 4.22 1.43 1.13
C ARG A 38 4.47 2.70 1.94
N TYR A 39 4.87 2.55 3.20
CA TYR A 39 5.26 3.65 4.07
C TYR A 39 6.52 3.28 4.82
N GLN A 40 7.64 3.96 4.56
CA GLN A 40 8.93 3.66 5.18
C GLN A 40 9.30 2.17 5.10
N GLY A 41 9.01 1.53 3.95
CA GLY A 41 9.28 0.13 3.68
C GLY A 41 8.28 -0.87 4.29
N VAL A 42 7.28 -0.43 5.07
CA VAL A 42 6.22 -1.33 5.54
C VAL A 42 5.01 -1.35 4.59
N VAL A 43 4.34 -2.50 4.50
CA VAL A 43 3.07 -2.60 3.78
C VAL A 43 1.97 -2.02 4.65
N VAL A 44 1.22 -1.08 4.09
CA VAL A 44 0.04 -0.47 4.73
C VAL A 44 -1.19 -0.91 3.98
N ARG A 45 -2.13 -1.56 4.68
CA ARG A 45 -3.46 -1.86 4.16
C ARG A 45 -4.43 -0.76 4.58
N ILE A 46 -5.21 -0.27 3.64
CA ILE A 46 -6.21 0.78 3.84
C ILE A 46 -7.57 0.24 3.47
N LYS A 47 -8.52 0.34 4.41
CA LYS A 47 -9.93 0.09 4.12
C LYS A 47 -10.56 1.36 3.60
N VAL A 48 -10.98 1.33 2.34
CA VAL A 48 -11.55 2.50 1.66
C VAL A 48 -12.90 2.86 2.26
N GLU A 49 -13.10 4.15 2.51
CA GLU A 49 -14.36 4.74 2.97
C GLU A 49 -14.96 5.66 1.90
N ALA A 50 -14.12 6.31 1.10
CA ALA A 50 -14.52 7.10 -0.06
C ALA A 50 -13.39 7.13 -1.10
N TYR A 51 -13.75 7.43 -2.35
CA TYR A 51 -12.80 7.66 -3.44
C TYR A 51 -13.20 8.93 -4.19
N VAL A 52 -12.28 9.87 -4.32
CA VAL A 52 -12.50 11.19 -4.91
C VAL A 52 -11.26 11.59 -5.69
N ASP A 53 -11.43 11.93 -6.97
CA ASP A 53 -10.39 12.49 -7.84
C ASP A 53 -9.05 11.72 -7.81
N GLY A 54 -9.07 10.40 -8.01
CA GLY A 54 -7.84 9.58 -8.02
C GLY A 54 -7.23 9.36 -6.65
N THR A 55 -7.97 9.63 -5.57
CA THR A 55 -7.51 9.47 -4.18
C THR A 55 -8.52 8.70 -3.36
N SER A 56 -8.09 7.58 -2.80
CA SER A 56 -8.85 6.84 -1.79
C SER A 56 -8.67 7.48 -0.41
N ILE A 57 -9.76 7.63 0.32
CA ILE A 57 -9.79 8.07 1.72
C ILE A 57 -10.26 6.86 2.52
N GLY A 58 -9.51 6.50 3.56
CA GLY A 58 -9.82 5.29 4.33
C GLY A 58 -9.00 5.17 5.59
N SER A 59 -9.38 4.20 6.42
CA SER A 59 -8.69 3.89 7.68
C SER A 59 -7.59 2.86 7.46
N VAL A 60 -6.45 3.03 8.15
CA VAL A 60 -5.37 2.04 8.18
C VAL A 60 -5.88 0.77 8.85
N ALA A 61 -5.99 -0.31 8.08
CA ALA A 61 -6.45 -1.61 8.54
C ALA A 61 -5.30 -2.50 9.06
N ALA A 62 -4.09 -2.34 8.51
CA ALA A 62 -2.92 -3.07 8.98
C ALA A 62 -1.61 -2.37 8.60
N LEU A 63 -0.59 -2.57 9.43
CA LEU A 63 0.81 -2.27 9.16
C LEU A 63 1.58 -3.60 9.23
N ILE A 64 2.27 -3.98 8.16
CA ILE A 64 2.89 -5.30 8.01
C ILE A 64 4.35 -5.13 7.59
N GLU A 65 5.26 -5.68 8.38
CA GLU A 65 6.67 -5.81 8.00
C GLU A 65 6.79 -6.83 6.86
N PRO A 66 7.28 -6.46 5.66
CA PRO A 66 7.28 -7.35 4.49
C PRO A 66 8.00 -8.66 4.77
N HIS A 67 9.18 -8.60 5.39
CA HIS A 67 10.05 -9.77 5.58
C HIS A 67 9.51 -10.79 6.57
N SER A 68 8.93 -10.31 7.67
CA SER A 68 8.48 -11.16 8.77
C SER A 68 6.99 -11.47 8.71
N GLY A 69 6.22 -10.73 7.91
CA GLY A 69 4.76 -10.72 7.95
C GLY A 69 4.20 -10.18 9.27
N LYS A 70 5.05 -9.65 10.17
CA LYS A 70 4.66 -9.21 11.50
C LYS A 70 3.75 -7.98 11.41
N ARG A 71 2.60 -8.07 12.07
CA ARG A 71 1.66 -6.95 12.20
C ARG A 71 2.08 -6.01 13.32
N ARG A 72 1.94 -4.72 13.08
CA ARG A 72 2.19 -3.65 14.06
C ARG A 72 0.93 -2.81 14.27
N GLN A 73 0.74 -2.33 15.51
CA GLN A 73 -0.30 -1.34 15.82
C GLN A 73 0.16 0.09 15.50
N LEU A 74 1.46 0.34 15.51
CA LEU A 74 2.10 1.63 15.25
C LEU A 74 3.44 1.40 14.53
N PHE A 75 3.71 2.16 13.48
CA PHE A 75 5.00 2.20 12.79
C PHE A 75 5.32 3.64 12.38
N GLY A 76 6.50 4.15 12.74
CA GLY A 76 6.85 5.55 12.56
C GLY A 76 5.79 6.46 13.21
N LYS A 77 5.13 7.27 12.40
CA LYS A 77 4.03 8.13 12.86
C LYS A 77 2.65 7.54 12.55
N LEU A 78 2.51 6.40 11.90
CA LEU A 78 1.24 5.86 11.42
C LEU A 78 0.73 4.73 12.33
N ALA A 79 -0.53 4.78 12.73
CA ALA A 79 -1.18 3.78 13.56
C ALA A 79 -2.35 3.10 12.84
N VAL A 80 -2.66 1.87 13.24
CA VAL A 80 -3.90 1.20 12.84
C VAL A 80 -5.10 2.04 13.33
N GLY A 81 -6.05 2.27 12.43
CA GLY A 81 -7.22 3.12 12.66
C GLY A 81 -7.06 4.58 12.23
N ASP A 82 -5.84 5.05 11.91
CA ASP A 82 -5.67 6.40 11.36
C ASP A 82 -6.39 6.54 10.02
N THR A 83 -7.15 7.61 9.82
CA THR A 83 -7.72 7.96 8.51
C THR A 83 -6.67 8.65 7.65
N VAL A 84 -6.43 8.14 6.45
CA VAL A 84 -5.40 8.62 5.52
C VAL A 84 -5.98 8.90 4.13
N ARG A 85 -5.18 9.60 3.31
CA ARG A 85 -5.44 9.77 1.88
C ARG A 85 -4.38 8.98 1.11
N LEU A 86 -4.81 8.13 0.19
CA LEU A 86 -3.96 7.33 -0.68
C LEU A 86 -4.22 7.71 -2.15
N PRO A 87 -3.30 8.44 -2.79
CA PRO A 87 -3.34 8.67 -4.23
C PRO A 87 -3.16 7.36 -5.00
N ASP A 88 -3.79 7.24 -6.17
CA ASP A 88 -3.65 6.07 -7.03
C ASP A 88 -2.21 5.78 -7.43
N ALA A 89 -1.42 6.83 -7.67
CA ALA A 89 0.01 6.72 -8.00
C ALA A 89 0.85 6.03 -6.90
N SER A 90 0.36 6.00 -5.65
CA SER A 90 1.05 5.37 -4.52
C SER A 90 0.52 3.97 -4.21
N ARG A 91 -0.47 3.46 -4.96
CA ARG A 91 -1.00 2.10 -4.75
C ARG A 91 0.01 1.06 -5.20
N ALA A 92 0.25 0.09 -4.32
CA ALA A 92 1.15 -1.03 -4.55
C ALA A 92 0.41 -2.35 -4.38
N PHE A 93 0.73 -3.34 -5.20
CA PHE A 93 0.40 -4.73 -4.90
C PHE A 93 1.08 -5.19 -3.61
N GLU A 94 0.56 -6.24 -2.98
CA GLU A 94 1.26 -6.82 -1.82
C GLU A 94 2.48 -7.63 -2.28
N PRO A 95 3.59 -7.58 -1.52
CA PRO A 95 4.78 -8.32 -1.84
C PRO A 95 4.48 -9.82 -1.80
N ARG A 96 5.00 -10.58 -2.77
CA ARG A 96 4.83 -12.03 -2.77
C ARG A 96 5.84 -12.65 -1.80
N PRO A 97 5.54 -13.81 -1.19
CA PRO A 97 6.49 -14.51 -0.33
C PRO A 97 7.87 -14.75 -0.96
N SER A 98 7.94 -14.89 -2.29
CA SER A 98 9.18 -15.08 -3.06
C SER A 98 10.03 -13.83 -3.28
N ASP A 99 9.45 -12.64 -3.07
CA ASP A 99 10.14 -11.36 -3.30
C ASP A 99 10.93 -10.92 -2.05
N ILE A 100 10.59 -11.49 -0.90
CA ILE A 100 11.20 -11.24 0.40
C ILE A 100 12.63 -11.80 0.52
N SER A 101 13.00 -12.77 -0.33
CA SER A 101 14.26 -13.53 -0.21
C SER A 101 15.36 -13.10 -1.18
N LYS A 102 15.22 -11.98 -1.91
CA LYS A 102 16.13 -11.63 -3.02
C LYS A 102 17.14 -10.51 -2.72
N GLU A 103 17.20 -9.98 -1.51
CA GLU A 103 18.14 -8.90 -1.17
C GLU A 103 19.43 -9.37 -0.45
N ASP A 104 19.60 -10.67 -0.22
CA ASP A 104 20.79 -11.24 0.47
C ASP A 104 21.68 -12.14 -0.44
N GLU A 105 21.72 -11.92 -1.76
CA GLU A 105 22.80 -12.47 -2.59
C GLU A 105 23.89 -11.41 -2.81
N GLU A 106 24.77 -11.30 -1.82
CA GLU A 106 26.08 -10.64 -1.96
C GLU A 106 26.89 -11.44 -3.02
N PRO A 107 27.43 -10.82 -4.08
CA PRO A 107 28.20 -11.55 -5.07
C PRO A 107 29.50 -12.06 -4.42
N GLN A 108 29.64 -13.39 -4.35
CA GLN A 108 30.89 -14.08 -4.03
C GLN A 108 31.92 -13.93 -5.15
#